data_AF-A0A8R2D1N5-F1
#
_entry.id   AF-A0A8R2D1N5-F1
#
_cell.length_a   1.000
_cell.length_b   1.000
_cell.length_c   1.000
_cell.angle_alpha   90.00
_cell.angle_beta   90.00
_cell.angle_gamma   90.00
#
_symmetry.space_group_name_H-M   'P 1'
#
loop_
_entity.id
_entity.type
_entity.pdbx_description
1 polymer ?
#
loop_
_entity_poly.entity_id
_entity_poly.type
_entity_poly.pdbx_seq_one_letter_code
_entity_poly.pdbx_strand_id
1 'polypeptide(L)'
;MDSGKNLFESFMIDEDLREFTDLQPININQSFNSIENHSVVEEESISTESDLTNYIPTSDPNLTQNAYSLTITDKMHLKSTLEDWKVGYLYQTCVAECVDIQALKYISTDQIYELLSKYPLGVKIKFNHYVKEWRKKRQLQVPGSIIPSPSVTSSYQQVPPFSVYEVLNKSSQGALITNYYKTNNNLNESCRNLMIDIIISYLVEKNISMSVNLADTIATTISETFISELKETYFVRNSENKCPKGKLYSKYFNKMRNLKNHGLVPQEGICKKSKNANKNLTRVTAELDDELIAEEDAFSTISHLKHDDLSWPDVESAWKKTSVYRLKALKNSNFSYTEIQTTWVHYTKPLGYKLIDIDFQRLYQNAKDMLSVFDNTSTKLVQILNERVKDPTSRKLIASIIENSNSSENSRNSVIFYVLHAMLVPTSKTSYIDSEGKRCVIKYSISDSQQSYVLIAQTAAELEALLNSKKVNGNSIQPCLLIVGTISEPSQIMVYFDNIKYKVFSIVRAIDICFKIFHVFNLEYPIQSLDVWLFIQKFYFNIVSKYDKPCPLVNQIISELK
;
A
#
# COMPACT_ATOMS: atom_id res chain seq x y z
N MET A 1 41.70 -46.50 20.03
CA MET A 1 41.49 -47.92 19.67
C MET A 1 40.32 -48.39 20.51
N ASP A 2 39.13 -47.87 20.29
CA ASP A 2 38.23 -48.01 19.13
C ASP A 2 37.45 -49.33 19.20
N SER A 3 36.29 -49.26 19.85
CA SER A 3 35.27 -50.31 19.91
C SER A 3 33.92 -49.66 20.20
N GLY A 4 33.07 -49.55 19.18
CA GLY A 4 31.72 -48.99 19.30
C GLY A 4 31.06 -48.77 17.94
N LYS A 5 31.01 -49.83 17.12
CA LYS A 5 30.29 -49.84 15.83
C LYS A 5 28.78 -49.98 16.03
N ASN A 6 28.07 -49.21 15.21
CA ASN A 6 26.79 -49.48 14.55
C ASN A 6 25.53 -49.69 15.42
N LEU A 7 24.75 -48.62 15.52
CA LEU A 7 23.30 -48.69 15.75
C LEU A 7 22.60 -47.52 15.05
N PHE A 8 22.69 -47.45 13.73
CA PHE A 8 21.87 -46.55 12.88
C PHE A 8 21.78 -47.14 11.47
N GLU A 9 21.11 -48.28 11.35
CA GLU A 9 20.74 -48.88 10.06
C GLU A 9 19.58 -49.86 10.27
N SER A 10 18.34 -49.35 10.29
CA SER A 10 17.13 -50.09 9.91
C SER A 10 15.95 -49.12 9.86
N PHE A 11 15.01 -49.36 8.94
CA PHE A 11 13.80 -48.60 8.62
C PHE A 11 13.90 -47.63 7.44
N MET A 12 14.26 -48.21 6.28
CA MET A 12 13.65 -47.91 4.98
C MET A 12 13.22 -49.25 4.36
N ILE A 13 12.24 -49.19 3.47
CA ILE A 13 11.53 -50.27 2.72
C ILE A 13 10.14 -50.56 3.31
N ASP A 14 9.12 -49.89 2.74
CA ASP A 14 8.09 -50.63 2.00
C ASP A 14 7.60 -49.74 0.85
N GLU A 15 7.81 -50.28 -0.36
CA GLU A 15 7.27 -49.83 -1.64
C GLU A 15 5.78 -50.23 -1.73
N ASP A 16 4.94 -49.34 -2.25
CA ASP A 16 3.88 -49.79 -3.16
C ASP A 16 3.48 -48.63 -4.09
N LEU A 17 4.16 -48.60 -5.23
CA LEU A 17 3.80 -47.88 -6.45
C LEU A 17 2.71 -48.66 -7.17
N ARG A 18 1.55 -48.05 -7.41
CA ARG A 18 0.69 -48.40 -8.56
C ARG A 18 0.19 -47.16 -9.27
N GLU A 19 0.63 -47.03 -10.51
CA GLU A 19 0.10 -46.18 -11.57
C GLU A 19 -1.36 -46.56 -11.87
N PHE A 20 -2.21 -45.55 -12.11
CA PHE A 20 -3.36 -45.70 -13.01
C PHE A 20 -3.57 -44.38 -13.76
N THR A 21 -3.25 -44.42 -15.04
CA THR A 21 -3.64 -43.46 -16.08
C THR A 21 -5.05 -43.79 -16.60
N ASP A 22 -5.66 -42.75 -17.19
CA ASP A 22 -6.89 -42.73 -17.99
C ASP A 22 -8.23 -42.85 -17.28
N LEU A 23 -8.99 -41.75 -17.28
CA LEU A 23 -10.42 -41.72 -17.65
C LEU A 23 -10.84 -40.28 -18.02
N GLN A 24 -11.49 -40.15 -19.19
CA GLN A 24 -12.03 -38.94 -19.83
C GLN A 24 -13.37 -38.49 -19.19
N PRO A 25 -13.84 -37.24 -19.45
CA PRO A 25 -14.81 -36.55 -18.59
C PRO A 25 -16.26 -36.96 -18.87
N ILE A 26 -17.04 -37.10 -17.78
CA ILE A 26 -18.49 -37.32 -17.83
C ILE A 26 -19.22 -35.98 -17.74
N ASN A 27 -20.07 -35.74 -18.72
CA ASN A 27 -20.95 -34.59 -18.87
C ASN A 27 -22.35 -34.98 -18.36
N ILE A 28 -22.89 -34.29 -17.35
CA ILE A 28 -24.30 -34.44 -16.95
C ILE A 28 -24.87 -33.05 -16.65
N ASN A 29 -25.59 -32.54 -17.65
CA ASN A 29 -26.68 -31.58 -17.48
C ASN A 29 -27.99 -32.36 -17.35
N GLN A 30 -28.95 -31.78 -16.62
CA GLN A 30 -30.34 -32.23 -16.38
C GLN A 30 -30.44 -33.34 -15.32
N SER A 31 -31.32 -33.28 -14.31
CA SER A 31 -32.55 -32.50 -14.10
C SER A 31 -33.00 -32.73 -12.65
N PHE A 32 -33.68 -31.76 -12.03
CA PHE A 32 -35.06 -31.86 -11.51
C PHE A 32 -35.40 -30.66 -10.60
N ASN A 33 -36.37 -29.87 -11.10
CA ASN A 33 -37.19 -28.96 -10.32
C ASN A 33 -38.04 -29.76 -9.32
N SER A 34 -38.33 -29.15 -8.16
CA SER A 34 -39.68 -28.78 -7.66
C SER A 34 -39.76 -28.87 -6.12
N ILE A 35 -40.17 -27.77 -5.49
CA ILE A 35 -41.42 -27.64 -4.71
C ILE A 35 -41.54 -26.19 -4.22
N GLU A 36 -42.71 -25.62 -4.51
CA GLU A 36 -43.20 -24.28 -4.24
C GLU A 36 -43.60 -24.02 -2.79
N ASN A 37 -43.72 -22.72 -2.45
CA ASN A 37 -44.82 -22.03 -1.77
C ASN A 37 -44.27 -20.93 -0.85
N HIS A 38 -44.82 -19.73 -0.70
CA HIS A 38 -45.84 -18.91 -1.38
C HIS A 38 -45.91 -17.62 -0.53
N SER A 39 -45.93 -16.42 -1.10
CA SER A 39 -46.75 -15.29 -0.60
C SER A 39 -46.61 -14.06 -1.50
N VAL A 40 -47.71 -13.74 -2.17
CA VAL A 40 -48.00 -12.57 -2.99
C VAL A 40 -48.72 -11.54 -2.12
N VAL A 41 -48.39 -10.25 -2.25
CA VAL A 41 -49.35 -9.13 -2.09
C VAL A 41 -48.95 -7.96 -3.02
N GLU A 42 -49.74 -7.84 -4.08
CA GLU A 42 -50.32 -6.66 -4.76
C GLU A 42 -49.52 -5.35 -4.98
N GLU A 43 -49.43 -4.98 -6.27
CA GLU A 43 -49.20 -3.64 -6.82
C GLU A 43 -50.52 -2.87 -6.94
N GLU A 44 -50.51 -1.56 -6.66
CA GLU A 44 -51.50 -0.60 -7.15
C GLU A 44 -50.84 0.38 -8.15
N SER A 45 -51.47 0.48 -9.30
CA SER A 45 -51.15 1.33 -10.45
C SER A 45 -51.75 2.74 -10.32
N ILE A 46 -51.01 3.79 -10.69
CA ILE A 46 -51.58 5.06 -11.18
C ILE A 46 -50.80 5.54 -12.40
N SER A 47 -51.52 5.70 -13.50
CA SER A 47 -51.16 6.32 -14.78
C SER A 47 -51.23 7.85 -14.71
N THR A 48 -50.44 8.54 -15.56
CA THR A 48 -50.89 9.69 -16.37
C THR A 48 -49.72 10.24 -17.21
N GLU A 49 -49.83 10.11 -18.53
CA GLU A 49 -49.18 10.98 -19.51
C GLU A 49 -49.92 12.32 -19.58
N SER A 50 -49.21 13.44 -19.75
CA SER A 50 -49.62 14.51 -20.67
C SER A 50 -48.46 15.46 -21.01
N ASP A 51 -48.49 15.88 -22.26
CA ASP A 51 -47.55 16.66 -23.06
C ASP A 51 -47.06 17.98 -22.46
N LEU A 52 -45.82 18.38 -22.78
CA LEU A 52 -45.38 19.78 -22.85
C LEU A 52 -44.31 19.99 -23.93
N THR A 53 -44.81 20.40 -25.10
CA THR A 53 -44.30 21.37 -26.09
C THR A 53 -42.83 21.81 -26.10
N ASN A 54 -42.24 21.66 -27.29
CA ASN A 54 -40.99 22.27 -27.76
C ASN A 54 -40.98 23.80 -27.64
N TYR A 55 -39.93 24.34 -27.00
CA TYR A 55 -39.52 25.74 -27.14
C TYR A 55 -38.08 25.77 -27.68
N ILE A 56 -37.92 26.16 -28.94
CA ILE A 56 -36.62 26.49 -29.55
C ILE A 56 -36.48 28.02 -29.51
N PRO A 57 -35.48 28.58 -28.80
CA PRO A 57 -35.07 29.95 -29.04
C PRO A 57 -34.05 29.97 -30.19
N THR A 58 -34.44 30.70 -31.22
CA THR A 58 -33.67 31.12 -32.39
C THR A 58 -32.28 31.65 -32.03
N SER A 59 -31.25 31.08 -32.65
CA SER A 59 -29.87 31.58 -32.64
C SER A 59 -29.70 32.75 -33.60
N ASP A 60 -29.32 33.91 -33.06
CA ASP A 60 -28.85 35.08 -33.80
C ASP A 60 -27.44 34.78 -34.40
N PRO A 61 -27.23 34.81 -35.74
CA PRO A 61 -26.00 34.27 -36.35
C PRO A 61 -24.76 35.17 -36.23
N ASN A 62 -24.82 36.33 -35.59
CA ASN A 62 -23.74 37.33 -35.62
C ASN A 62 -23.00 37.59 -34.29
N LEU A 63 -23.21 36.78 -33.25
CA LEU A 63 -22.57 36.99 -31.94
C LEU A 63 -21.46 35.99 -31.55
N THR A 64 -21.08 35.06 -32.43
CA THR A 64 -20.21 33.92 -32.07
C THR A 64 -18.87 33.84 -32.80
N GLN A 65 -18.28 34.97 -33.22
CA GLN A 65 -16.89 34.97 -33.75
C GLN A 65 -15.88 35.88 -33.03
N ASN A 66 -16.29 36.74 -32.10
CA ASN A 66 -15.37 37.70 -31.46
C ASN A 66 -15.19 37.55 -29.93
N ALA A 67 -15.77 36.53 -29.28
CA ALA A 67 -15.69 36.42 -27.81
C ALA A 67 -14.35 35.89 -27.27
N TYR A 68 -13.48 35.33 -28.12
CA TYR A 68 -12.24 34.67 -27.69
C TYR A 68 -11.00 35.07 -28.50
N SER A 69 -11.07 36.06 -29.38
CA SER A 69 -9.91 36.47 -30.19
C SER A 69 -9.01 37.43 -29.41
N LEU A 70 -7.70 37.12 -29.35
CA LEU A 70 -6.72 38.02 -28.74
C LEU A 70 -6.74 39.40 -29.42
N THR A 71 -6.69 40.47 -28.63
CA THR A 71 -6.64 41.84 -29.14
C THR A 71 -5.37 42.08 -29.96
N ILE A 72 -5.39 43.09 -30.84
CA ILE A 72 -4.20 43.47 -31.63
C ILE A 72 -3.02 43.81 -30.70
N THR A 73 -3.29 44.49 -29.59
CA THR A 73 -2.29 44.86 -28.59
C THR A 73 -1.68 43.63 -27.90
N ASP A 74 -2.50 42.64 -27.52
CA ASP A 74 -2.02 41.41 -26.89
C ASP A 74 -1.16 40.57 -27.84
N LYS A 75 -1.57 40.51 -29.11
CA LYS A 75 -0.82 39.86 -30.18
C LYS A 75 0.56 40.51 -30.39
N MET A 76 0.65 41.83 -30.37
CA MET A 76 1.93 42.54 -30.51
C MET A 76 2.87 42.31 -29.31
N HIS A 77 2.36 42.40 -28.08
CA HIS A 77 3.15 42.15 -26.88
C HIS A 77 3.63 40.70 -26.78
N LEU A 78 2.75 39.75 -27.12
CA LEU A 78 3.09 38.33 -27.18
C LEU A 78 4.18 38.07 -28.21
N LYS A 79 4.06 38.62 -29.43
CA LYS A 79 5.05 38.45 -30.50
C LYS A 79 6.43 38.94 -30.07
N SER A 80 6.52 40.16 -29.53
CA SER A 80 7.77 40.73 -29.04
C SER A 80 8.39 39.88 -27.92
N THR A 81 7.58 39.40 -26.97
CA THR A 81 8.07 38.55 -25.86
C THR A 81 8.63 37.22 -26.36
N LEU A 82 8.01 36.60 -27.35
CA LEU A 82 8.46 35.31 -27.91
C LEU A 82 9.70 35.46 -28.79
N GLU A 83 9.83 36.58 -29.50
CA GLU A 83 11.02 36.94 -30.27
C GLU A 83 12.23 37.14 -29.35
N ASP A 84 12.06 37.84 -28.22
CA ASP A 84 13.10 38.03 -27.19
C ASP A 84 13.61 36.69 -26.62
N TRP A 85 12.73 35.70 -26.50
CA TRP A 85 13.06 34.35 -26.04
C TRP A 85 13.65 33.46 -27.13
N LYS A 86 13.84 33.98 -28.36
CA LYS A 86 14.28 33.23 -29.54
C LYS A 86 13.38 32.03 -29.87
N VAL A 87 12.08 32.14 -29.54
CA VAL A 87 11.04 31.14 -29.84
C VAL A 87 9.84 31.76 -30.57
N GLY A 88 10.07 32.82 -31.35
CA GLY A 88 9.04 33.51 -32.13
C GLY A 88 8.23 32.61 -33.08
N TYR A 89 8.80 31.48 -33.51
CA TYR A 89 8.09 30.47 -34.32
C TYR A 89 6.89 29.83 -33.60
N LEU A 90 6.78 29.95 -32.27
CA LEU A 90 5.64 29.47 -31.48
C LEU A 90 4.47 30.47 -31.44
N TYR A 91 4.63 31.66 -32.02
CA TYR A 91 3.64 32.73 -31.98
C TYR A 91 2.27 32.27 -32.50
N GLN A 92 2.21 31.62 -33.66
CA GLN A 92 0.95 31.17 -34.25
C GLN A 92 0.24 30.12 -33.37
N THR A 93 1.01 29.24 -32.71
CA THR A 93 0.47 28.24 -31.78
C THR A 93 -0.12 28.90 -30.54
N CYS A 94 0.56 29.90 -29.96
CA CYS A 94 0.05 30.63 -28.81
C CYS A 94 -1.22 31.41 -29.16
N VAL A 95 -1.27 32.05 -30.33
CA VAL A 95 -2.46 32.80 -30.78
C VAL A 95 -3.65 31.88 -31.07
N ALA A 96 -3.42 30.72 -31.70
CA ALA A 96 -4.48 29.75 -31.99
C ALA A 96 -5.16 29.21 -30.72
N GLU A 97 -4.39 29.05 -29.65
CA GLU A 97 -4.87 28.57 -28.34
C GLU A 97 -5.20 29.73 -27.37
N CYS A 98 -5.32 30.96 -27.88
CA CYS A 98 -5.71 32.16 -27.10
C CYS A 98 -4.79 32.45 -25.89
N VAL A 99 -3.49 32.16 -26.01
CA VAL A 99 -2.48 32.40 -24.97
C VAL A 99 -1.92 33.82 -25.10
N ASP A 100 -2.38 34.73 -24.25
CA ASP A 100 -1.82 36.08 -24.10
C ASP A 100 -0.72 36.17 -23.03
N ILE A 101 -0.18 37.38 -22.81
CA ILE A 101 0.82 37.67 -21.77
C ILE A 101 0.29 37.34 -20.36
N GLN A 102 -1.01 37.48 -20.11
CA GLN A 102 -1.62 37.21 -18.82
C GLN A 102 -1.78 35.69 -18.59
N ALA A 103 -2.12 34.93 -19.61
CA ALA A 103 -2.12 33.48 -19.60
C ALA A 103 -0.70 32.93 -19.37
N LEU A 104 0.32 33.51 -20.03
CA LEU A 104 1.73 33.18 -19.77
C LEU A 104 2.15 33.44 -18.31
N LYS A 105 1.49 34.35 -17.59
CA LYS A 105 1.74 34.59 -16.17
C LYS A 105 1.29 33.43 -15.27
N TYR A 106 0.26 32.68 -15.66
CA TYR A 106 -0.35 31.64 -14.83
C TYR A 106 -0.22 30.21 -15.36
N ILE A 107 0.15 30.03 -16.64
CA ILE A 107 0.27 28.71 -17.28
C ILE A 107 1.16 27.76 -16.46
N SER A 108 0.66 26.53 -16.21
CA SER A 108 1.38 25.49 -15.48
C SER A 108 2.34 24.73 -16.39
N THR A 109 3.26 23.94 -15.80
CA THR A 109 4.14 23.09 -16.61
C THR A 109 3.31 22.11 -17.45
N ASP A 110 2.34 21.40 -16.88
CA ASP A 110 1.51 20.45 -17.62
C ASP A 110 0.78 21.10 -18.81
N GLN A 111 0.25 22.31 -18.62
CA GLN A 111 -0.43 23.08 -19.67
C GLN A 111 0.52 23.54 -20.79
N ILE A 112 1.80 23.80 -20.48
CA ILE A 112 2.81 24.08 -21.52
C ILE A 112 3.05 22.84 -22.39
N TYR A 113 3.10 21.66 -21.78
CA TYR A 113 3.30 20.40 -22.53
C TYR A 113 2.08 20.04 -23.38
N GLU A 114 0.88 20.43 -22.95
CA GLU A 114 -0.37 20.32 -23.70
C GLU A 114 -0.41 21.32 -24.88
N LEU A 115 -0.18 22.61 -24.62
CA LEU A 115 -0.10 23.69 -25.61
C LEU A 115 0.88 23.36 -26.74
N LEU A 116 2.03 22.80 -26.38
CA LEU A 116 3.11 22.48 -27.32
C LEU A 116 3.14 21.00 -27.71
N SER A 117 2.04 20.26 -27.54
CA SER A 117 1.96 18.81 -27.76
C SER A 117 2.55 18.36 -29.11
N LYS A 118 2.33 19.15 -30.17
CA LYS A 118 2.80 18.95 -31.55
C LYS A 118 4.30 19.26 -31.78
N TYR A 119 5.01 19.78 -30.78
CA TYR A 119 6.42 20.14 -30.88
C TYR A 119 7.35 19.13 -30.16
N PRO A 120 8.62 18.99 -30.58
CA PRO A 120 9.59 18.13 -29.91
C PRO A 120 9.83 18.52 -28.44
N LEU A 121 10.20 17.55 -27.61
CA LEU A 121 10.45 17.73 -26.18
C LEU A 121 11.42 18.88 -25.86
N GLY A 122 12.47 19.05 -26.64
CA GLY A 122 13.44 20.14 -26.46
C GLY A 122 12.83 21.54 -26.59
N VAL A 123 11.80 21.71 -27.42
CA VAL A 123 11.05 22.98 -27.56
C VAL A 123 10.20 23.23 -26.31
N LYS A 124 9.52 22.20 -25.79
CA LYS A 124 8.71 22.26 -24.56
C LYS A 124 9.55 22.66 -23.35
N ILE A 125 10.74 22.08 -23.22
CA ILE A 125 11.70 22.40 -22.15
C ILE A 125 12.18 23.85 -22.26
N LYS A 126 12.61 24.30 -23.45
CA LYS A 126 13.07 25.68 -23.68
C LYS A 126 11.99 26.71 -23.38
N PHE A 127 10.77 26.49 -23.85
CA PHE A 127 9.65 27.40 -23.60
C PHE A 127 9.33 27.49 -22.10
N ASN A 128 9.24 26.34 -21.41
CA ASN A 128 9.02 26.30 -19.96
C ASN A 128 10.13 27.01 -19.17
N HIS A 129 11.39 26.88 -19.60
CA HIS A 129 12.52 27.60 -19.01
C HIS A 129 12.34 29.12 -19.15
N TYR A 130 12.05 29.62 -20.36
CA TYR A 130 11.90 31.07 -20.59
C TYR A 130 10.70 31.68 -19.85
N VAL A 131 9.57 30.98 -19.77
CA VAL A 131 8.40 31.43 -18.99
C VAL A 131 8.77 31.59 -17.50
N LYS A 132 9.54 30.64 -16.93
CA LYS A 132 9.99 30.72 -15.53
C LYS A 132 10.97 31.87 -15.30
N GLU A 133 11.94 32.07 -16.18
CA GLU A 133 12.91 33.16 -16.07
C GLU A 133 12.25 34.54 -16.24
N TRP A 134 11.29 34.66 -17.17
CA TRP A 134 10.53 35.90 -17.36
C TRP A 134 9.68 36.26 -16.12
N ARG A 135 9.07 35.27 -15.45
CA ARG A 135 8.34 35.49 -14.19
C ARG A 135 9.25 35.99 -13.07
N LYS A 136 10.44 35.41 -12.94
CA LYS A 136 11.44 35.85 -11.94
C LYS A 136 11.89 37.29 -12.18
N LYS A 137 12.21 37.65 -13.43
CA LYS A 137 12.64 39.01 -13.79
C LYS A 137 11.57 40.07 -13.48
N ARG A 138 10.29 39.74 -13.66
CA ARG A 138 9.17 40.64 -13.36
C ARG A 138 8.82 40.76 -11.87
N GLN A 139 9.18 39.78 -11.04
CA GLN A 139 9.03 39.86 -9.58
C GLN A 139 10.10 40.75 -8.92
N LEU A 140 11.20 41.05 -9.63
CA LEU A 140 12.34 41.85 -9.14
C LEU A 140 12.27 43.34 -9.53
N GLN A 141 11.25 43.78 -10.29
CA GLN A 141 11.13 45.15 -10.82
C GLN A 141 10.01 45.98 -10.15
N VAL A 142 10.05 46.16 -8.83
CA VAL A 142 9.23 47.21 -8.18
C VAL A 142 10.15 48.16 -7.40
N PRO A 143 10.46 49.37 -7.92
CA PRO A 143 11.04 50.48 -7.17
C PRO A 143 9.92 51.29 -6.49
N GLY A 144 10.09 51.61 -5.20
CA GLY A 144 9.07 52.28 -4.38
C GLY A 144 9.03 53.82 -4.47
N SER A 145 7.92 54.42 -4.00
CA SER A 145 7.86 55.71 -3.27
C SER A 145 6.47 56.02 -2.66
N ILE A 146 6.42 56.10 -1.32
CA ILE A 146 5.87 57.16 -0.42
C ILE A 146 4.39 57.66 -0.55
N ILE A 147 3.48 57.13 0.31
CA ILE A 147 2.61 57.74 1.38
C ILE A 147 2.00 59.18 1.15
N PRO A 148 0.73 59.55 1.55
CA PRO A 148 -0.02 59.18 2.79
C PRO A 148 -1.55 58.86 2.76
N SER A 149 -1.92 57.91 3.66
CA SER A 149 -3.06 57.81 4.62
C SER A 149 -4.55 57.94 4.21
N PRO A 150 -5.53 57.25 4.88
CA PRO A 150 -5.43 56.55 6.17
C PRO A 150 -5.83 55.05 6.16
N SER A 151 -5.03 54.26 6.88
CA SER A 151 -5.35 53.08 7.69
C SER A 151 -6.58 52.21 7.35
N VAL A 152 -6.32 51.05 6.74
CA VAL A 152 -6.86 49.76 7.23
C VAL A 152 -5.71 48.75 7.24
N THR A 153 -5.30 48.38 8.44
CA THR A 153 -4.23 47.43 8.77
C THR A 153 -4.54 46.05 8.18
N SER A 154 -3.78 45.59 7.19
CA SER A 154 -3.66 44.16 6.88
C SER A 154 -2.30 43.69 7.36
N SER A 155 -2.29 43.25 8.62
CA SER A 155 -1.17 42.54 9.21
C SER A 155 -0.87 41.29 8.38
N TYR A 156 0.38 41.13 7.95
CA TYR A 156 0.93 39.79 7.72
C TYR A 156 0.77 39.01 9.02
N GLN A 157 -0.24 38.14 9.09
CA GLN A 157 -0.31 37.17 10.17
C GLN A 157 0.83 36.18 9.96
N GLN A 158 1.92 36.38 10.70
CA GLN A 158 2.68 35.24 11.19
C GLN A 158 1.68 34.30 11.85
N VAL A 159 1.62 33.05 11.39
CA VAL A 159 0.86 32.01 12.12
C VAL A 159 1.47 31.98 13.52
N PRO A 160 0.69 32.20 14.59
CA PRO A 160 1.22 32.14 15.95
C PRO A 160 1.91 30.79 16.16
N PRO A 161 3.02 30.71 16.92
CA PRO A 161 3.62 29.44 17.27
C PRO A 161 2.55 28.56 17.94
N PHE A 162 2.18 27.46 17.29
CA PHE A 162 1.20 26.52 17.85
C PHE A 162 1.92 25.71 18.93
N SER A 163 1.67 26.02 20.20
CA SER A 163 2.22 25.26 21.32
C SER A 163 1.28 24.13 21.72
N VAL A 164 1.68 22.88 21.44
CA VAL A 164 0.94 21.67 21.87
C VAL A 164 0.80 21.64 23.40
N TYR A 165 1.87 22.02 24.11
CA TYR A 165 1.90 22.05 25.56
C TYR A 165 0.86 23.02 26.14
N GLU A 166 0.75 24.24 25.59
CA GLU A 166 -0.26 25.20 26.02
C GLU A 166 -1.69 24.73 25.75
N VAL A 167 -1.91 24.09 24.60
CA VAL A 167 -3.22 23.55 24.22
C VAL A 167 -3.62 22.42 25.17
N LEU A 168 -2.69 21.55 25.56
CA LEU A 168 -2.94 20.48 26.52
C LEU A 168 -3.20 21.01 27.94
N ASN A 169 -2.44 22.00 28.40
CA ASN A 169 -2.62 22.55 29.75
C ASN A 169 -3.94 23.31 29.95
N LYS A 170 -4.60 23.73 28.88
CA LYS A 170 -5.95 24.32 28.93
C LYS A 170 -7.06 23.30 29.20
N SER A 171 -6.77 22.00 29.10
CA SER A 171 -7.73 20.92 29.34
C SER A 171 -7.28 20.05 30.52
N SER A 172 -8.21 19.74 31.42
CA SER A 172 -7.97 18.78 32.51
C SER A 172 -7.52 17.42 31.98
N GLN A 173 -8.06 17.00 30.84
CA GLN A 173 -7.65 15.78 30.14
C GLN A 173 -6.24 15.88 29.54
N GLY A 174 -5.82 17.07 29.09
CA GLY A 174 -4.48 17.30 28.58
C GLY A 174 -3.40 17.24 29.66
N ALA A 175 -3.72 17.70 30.87
CA ALA A 175 -2.85 17.53 32.03
C ALA A 175 -2.63 16.04 32.37
N LEU A 176 -3.67 15.21 32.27
CA LEU A 176 -3.57 13.76 32.47
C LEU A 176 -2.65 13.09 31.43
N ILE A 177 -2.72 13.50 30.16
CA ILE A 177 -1.82 13.01 29.10
C ILE A 177 -0.36 13.37 29.43
N THR A 178 -0.13 14.61 29.84
CA THR A 178 1.22 15.09 30.19
C THR A 178 1.78 14.34 31.40
N ASN A 179 0.97 14.08 32.42
CA ASN A 179 1.37 13.29 33.58
C ASN A 179 1.62 11.82 33.23
N TYR A 180 0.76 11.23 32.39
CA TYR A 180 0.98 9.87 31.89
C TYR A 180 2.32 9.76 31.17
N TYR A 181 2.65 10.72 30.30
CA TYR A 181 3.92 10.74 29.60
C TYR A 181 5.12 10.85 30.54
N LYS A 182 5.06 11.73 31.55
CA LYS A 182 6.14 11.88 32.55
C LYS A 182 6.43 10.58 33.31
N THR A 183 5.42 9.76 33.55
CA THR A 183 5.57 8.48 34.26
C THR A 183 6.04 7.35 33.33
N ASN A 184 5.57 7.31 32.09
CA ASN A 184 5.77 6.17 31.19
C ASN A 184 6.81 6.41 30.08
N ASN A 185 7.26 7.66 29.89
CA ASN A 185 8.09 8.13 28.78
C ASN A 185 7.57 7.74 27.38
N ASN A 186 6.28 7.43 27.28
CA ASN A 186 5.60 7.07 26.04
C ASN A 186 4.10 7.39 26.18
N LEU A 187 3.42 7.60 25.06
CA LEU A 187 1.96 7.73 25.02
C LEU A 187 1.33 6.43 24.56
N ASN A 188 0.29 5.95 25.25
CA ASN A 188 -0.52 4.85 24.72
C ASN A 188 -1.51 5.35 23.66
N GLU A 189 -2.15 4.43 22.96
CA GLU A 189 -3.11 4.74 21.88
C GLU A 189 -4.29 5.62 22.36
N SER A 190 -4.75 5.43 23.61
CA SER A 190 -5.83 6.25 24.19
C SER A 190 -5.38 7.70 24.42
N CYS A 191 -4.18 7.90 24.99
CA CYS A 191 -3.59 9.22 25.19
C CYS A 191 -3.40 9.96 23.86
N ARG A 192 -2.90 9.27 22.81
CA ARG A 192 -2.73 9.87 21.48
C ARG A 192 -4.06 10.31 20.87
N ASN A 193 -5.10 9.48 20.97
CA ASN A 193 -6.41 9.82 20.45
C ASN A 193 -7.03 11.02 21.16
N LEU A 194 -6.92 11.06 22.48
CA LEU A 194 -7.43 12.14 23.33
C LEU A 194 -6.67 13.45 23.08
N MET A 195 -5.34 13.39 22.95
CA MET A 195 -4.51 14.54 22.59
C MET A 195 -4.97 15.17 21.27
N ILE A 196 -5.19 14.35 20.25
CA ILE A 196 -5.65 14.84 18.94
C ILE A 196 -7.06 15.44 19.05
N ASP A 197 -7.94 14.87 19.89
CA ASP A 197 -9.26 15.45 20.12
C ASP A 197 -9.20 16.83 20.79
N ILE A 198 -8.31 17.00 21.76
CA ILE A 198 -8.08 18.30 22.42
C ILE A 198 -7.55 19.31 21.39
N ILE A 199 -6.53 18.94 20.61
CA ILE A 199 -5.96 19.80 19.56
C ILE A 199 -7.02 20.20 18.54
N ILE A 200 -7.80 19.26 18.01
CA ILE A 200 -8.84 19.55 17.02
C ILE A 200 -9.93 20.43 17.64
N SER A 201 -10.33 20.18 18.88
CA SER A 201 -11.34 20.99 19.56
C SER A 201 -10.88 22.43 19.74
N TYR A 202 -9.60 22.63 20.11
CA TYR A 202 -8.99 23.96 20.17
C TYR A 202 -9.01 24.67 18.81
N LEU A 203 -8.66 23.97 17.72
CA LEU A 203 -8.70 24.57 16.38
C LEU A 203 -10.12 24.98 15.97
N VAL A 204 -11.12 24.16 16.27
CA VAL A 204 -12.53 24.48 16.01
C VAL A 204 -12.98 25.67 16.86
N GLU A 205 -12.67 25.69 18.16
CA GLU A 205 -13.01 26.81 19.06
C GLU A 205 -12.40 28.13 18.58
N LYS A 206 -11.16 28.10 18.07
CA LYS A 206 -10.47 29.29 17.54
C LYS A 206 -10.78 29.58 16.07
N ASN A 207 -11.70 28.83 15.44
CA ASN A 207 -12.03 28.95 14.01
C ASN A 207 -10.79 28.87 13.07
N ILE A 208 -9.79 28.06 13.44
CA ILE A 208 -8.58 27.85 12.64
C ILE A 208 -8.81 26.67 11.70
N SER A 209 -8.78 26.94 10.40
CA SER A 209 -8.91 25.90 9.38
C SER A 209 -7.63 25.07 9.23
N MET A 210 -7.75 23.75 9.17
CA MET A 210 -6.60 22.87 8.98
C MET A 210 -6.05 22.93 7.55
N SER A 211 -4.86 23.51 7.41
CA SER A 211 -4.03 23.42 6.21
C SER A 211 -3.00 22.30 6.32
N VAL A 212 -2.39 21.92 5.19
CA VAL A 212 -1.28 20.96 5.18
C VAL A 212 -0.10 21.49 6.01
N ASN A 213 0.28 22.74 5.83
CA ASN A 213 1.41 23.33 6.57
C ASN A 213 1.13 23.38 8.07
N LEU A 214 -0.11 23.68 8.46
CA LEU A 214 -0.51 23.67 9.87
C LEU A 214 -0.46 22.25 10.44
N ALA A 215 -0.98 21.26 9.73
CA ALA A 215 -0.92 19.87 10.16
C ALA A 215 0.52 19.36 10.31
N ASP A 216 1.41 19.75 9.39
CA ASP A 216 2.84 19.44 9.45
C ASP A 216 3.53 20.10 10.65
N THR A 217 3.20 21.38 10.91
CA THR A 217 3.71 22.14 12.06
C THR A 217 3.28 21.49 13.37
N ILE A 218 1.98 21.21 13.53
CA ILE A 218 1.44 20.56 14.74
C ILE A 218 2.09 19.19 14.94
N ALA A 219 2.21 18.37 13.89
CA ALA A 219 2.84 17.06 14.00
C ALA A 219 4.31 17.14 14.42
N THR A 220 5.04 18.15 13.91
CA THR A 220 6.43 18.43 14.32
C THR A 220 6.51 18.84 15.78
N THR A 221 5.65 19.76 16.22
CA THR A 221 5.59 20.19 17.62
C THR A 221 5.20 19.05 18.57
N ILE A 222 4.34 18.11 18.14
CA ILE A 222 4.03 16.92 18.93
C ILE A 222 5.28 16.07 19.13
N SER A 223 6.05 15.78 18.07
CA SER A 223 7.29 15.00 18.19
C SER A 223 8.39 15.73 18.98
N GLU A 224 8.40 17.05 18.98
CA GLU A 224 9.33 17.86 19.81
C GLU A 224 8.90 17.89 21.29
N THR A 225 7.59 17.87 21.56
CA THR A 225 7.05 17.85 22.93
C THR A 225 7.14 16.47 23.57
N PHE A 226 6.93 15.42 22.77
CA PHE A 226 6.94 14.02 23.19
C PHE A 226 7.97 13.27 22.36
N ILE A 227 9.21 13.19 22.87
CA ILE A 227 10.39 12.69 22.13
C ILE A 227 10.20 11.23 21.62
N SER A 228 9.36 10.44 22.29
CA SER A 228 9.06 9.06 21.88
C SER A 228 8.08 8.96 20.69
N GLU A 229 7.49 10.08 20.27
CA GLU A 229 6.43 10.10 19.27
C GLU A 229 6.98 10.35 17.86
N LEU A 230 6.47 9.59 16.89
CA LEU A 230 6.83 9.77 15.49
C LEU A 230 5.92 10.81 14.84
N LYS A 231 6.50 11.83 14.18
CA LYS A 231 5.76 12.81 13.37
C LYS A 231 4.78 12.15 12.41
N GLU A 232 5.21 11.04 11.79
CA GLU A 232 4.42 10.30 10.80
C GLU A 232 3.13 9.70 11.36
N THR A 233 3.06 9.40 12.65
CA THR A 233 1.83 8.95 13.32
C THR A 233 0.72 10.02 13.19
N TYR A 234 1.11 11.29 13.19
CA TYR A 234 0.20 12.44 13.18
C TYR A 234 -0.03 13.00 11.79
N PHE A 235 1.03 13.10 10.99
CA PHE A 235 0.96 13.66 9.64
C PHE A 235 2.07 13.13 8.73
N VAL A 236 1.70 12.69 7.51
CA VAL A 236 2.62 12.33 6.42
C VAL A 236 2.08 12.85 5.10
N ARG A 237 2.96 13.43 4.29
CA ARG A 237 2.67 13.78 2.89
C ARG A 237 3.83 13.35 1.99
N ASN A 238 3.62 12.32 1.18
CA ASN A 238 4.56 11.97 0.11
C ASN A 238 4.21 12.73 -1.17
N SER A 239 5.23 13.10 -1.95
CA SER A 239 5.07 13.72 -3.28
C SER A 239 4.18 12.91 -4.21
N GLU A 240 4.18 11.58 -4.06
CA GLU A 240 3.37 10.65 -4.85
C GLU A 240 1.95 10.45 -4.30
N ASN A 241 1.71 10.75 -3.01
CA ASN A 241 0.39 10.61 -2.40
C ASN A 241 -0.41 11.91 -2.50
N LYS A 242 -1.46 11.89 -3.33
CA LYS A 242 -2.38 13.03 -3.50
C LYS A 242 -3.08 13.45 -2.20
N CYS A 243 -3.24 12.53 -1.24
CA CYS A 243 -3.91 12.78 0.04
C CYS A 243 -2.95 12.57 1.21
N PRO A 244 -2.83 13.53 2.15
CA PRO A 244 -2.06 13.35 3.37
C PRO A 244 -2.59 12.18 4.21
N LYS A 245 -1.69 11.48 4.91
CA LYS A 245 -1.99 10.43 5.89
C LYS A 245 -1.66 10.91 7.30
N GLY A 246 -2.02 10.10 8.29
CA GLY A 246 -1.83 10.39 9.72
C GLY A 246 -3.16 10.70 10.42
N LYS A 247 -3.12 10.62 11.76
CA LYS A 247 -4.32 10.76 12.59
C LYS A 247 -4.90 12.17 12.59
N LEU A 248 -4.04 13.19 12.63
CA LEU A 248 -4.46 14.59 12.83
C LEU A 248 -5.33 15.09 11.68
N TYR A 249 -4.78 15.06 10.46
CA TYR A 249 -5.44 15.58 9.27
C TYR A 249 -6.76 14.85 8.99
N SER A 250 -6.73 13.51 9.03
CA SER A 250 -7.91 12.67 8.78
C SER A 250 -9.02 12.93 9.80
N LYS A 251 -8.67 13.01 11.09
CA LYS A 251 -9.63 13.19 12.18
C LYS A 251 -10.25 14.59 12.16
N TYR A 252 -9.49 15.63 11.83
CA TYR A 252 -10.02 16.99 11.69
C TYR A 252 -11.10 17.07 10.61
N PHE A 253 -10.82 16.58 9.39
CA PHE A 253 -11.79 16.66 8.29
C PHE A 253 -13.00 15.75 8.51
N ASN A 254 -12.83 14.60 9.19
CA ASN A 254 -13.95 13.77 9.61
C ASN A 254 -14.84 14.48 10.64
N LYS A 255 -14.25 15.14 11.65
CA LYS A 255 -14.99 15.94 12.64
C LYS A 255 -15.73 17.10 11.97
N MET A 256 -15.07 17.83 11.08
CA MET A 256 -15.68 18.94 10.35
C MET A 256 -16.84 18.48 9.46
N ARG A 257 -16.71 17.31 8.80
CA ARG A 257 -17.82 16.70 8.05
C ARG A 257 -18.98 16.33 8.96
N ASN A 258 -18.72 15.73 10.12
CA ASN A 258 -19.76 15.39 11.09
C ASN A 258 -20.50 16.65 11.57
N LEU A 259 -19.78 17.70 11.95
CA LEU A 259 -20.37 18.98 12.36
C LEU A 259 -21.24 19.60 11.26
N LYS A 260 -20.78 19.57 10.00
CA LYS A 260 -21.55 20.04 8.83
C LYS A 260 -22.81 19.21 8.61
N ASN A 261 -22.70 17.88 8.68
CA ASN A 261 -23.85 16.98 8.50
C ASN A 261 -24.93 17.19 9.57
N HIS A 262 -24.55 17.61 10.78
CA HIS A 262 -25.47 17.93 11.87
C HIS A 262 -25.86 19.42 11.92
N GLY A 263 -25.51 20.22 10.91
CA GLY A 263 -25.89 21.63 10.82
C GLY A 263 -25.19 22.56 11.83
N LEU A 264 -24.17 22.07 12.54
CA LEU A 264 -23.42 22.85 13.54
C LEU A 264 -22.37 23.79 12.90
N VAL A 265 -22.06 23.60 11.61
CA VAL A 265 -21.14 24.42 10.83
C VAL A 265 -21.74 24.66 9.43
N PRO A 266 -21.61 25.88 8.86
CA PRO A 266 -22.14 26.20 7.53
C PRO A 266 -21.64 25.24 6.43
N GLN A 267 -22.56 24.81 5.59
CA GLN A 267 -22.28 23.95 4.44
C GLN A 267 -21.93 24.81 3.23
N GLU A 268 -20.64 25.12 3.04
CA GLU A 268 -20.17 25.65 1.76
C GLU A 268 -20.25 24.56 0.68
N GLY A 269 -20.87 24.87 -0.46
CA GLY A 269 -21.16 23.92 -1.53
C GLY A 269 -19.91 23.23 -2.06
N ILE A 270 -19.83 21.91 -1.93
CA ILE A 270 -18.73 21.10 -2.47
C ILE A 270 -19.19 20.43 -3.76
N CYS A 271 -18.60 20.86 -4.89
CA CYS A 271 -18.67 20.14 -6.15
C CYS A 271 -17.84 18.84 -6.08
N LYS A 272 -18.49 17.68 -6.22
CA LYS A 272 -17.81 16.38 -6.30
C LYS A 272 -17.19 16.20 -7.69
N LYS A 273 -15.89 16.44 -7.83
CA LYS A 273 -15.14 15.98 -9.03
C LYS A 273 -14.82 14.49 -8.90
N SER A 274 -15.40 13.69 -9.80
CA SER A 274 -14.99 12.30 -10.02
C SER A 274 -13.55 12.27 -10.56
N LYS A 275 -12.69 11.45 -9.96
CA LYS A 275 -11.33 11.21 -10.45
C LYS A 275 -11.20 9.74 -10.85
N ASN A 276 -10.88 9.54 -12.12
CA ASN A 276 -10.24 8.34 -12.61
C ASN A 276 -8.75 8.40 -12.23
N ALA A 277 -8.27 7.34 -11.59
CA ALA A 277 -6.85 7.16 -11.32
C ALA A 277 -6.43 5.86 -12.00
N ASN A 278 -5.61 5.98 -13.05
CA ASN A 278 -4.84 4.85 -13.54
C ASN A 278 -3.91 4.40 -12.41
N LYS A 279 -4.05 3.14 -12.00
CA LYS A 279 -3.11 2.50 -11.08
C LYS A 279 -1.86 2.15 -11.86
N ASN A 280 -0.73 2.71 -11.44
CA ASN A 280 0.56 2.11 -11.78
C ASN A 280 0.74 0.85 -10.91
N LEU A 281 1.22 -0.24 -11.52
CA LEU A 281 1.65 -1.45 -10.81
C LEU A 281 2.77 -1.08 -9.81
N THR A 282 2.70 -1.61 -8.59
CA THR A 282 3.67 -1.36 -7.52
C THR A 282 4.41 -2.66 -7.22
N ARG A 283 5.45 -2.94 -8.02
CA ARG A 283 6.34 -4.08 -7.80
C ARG A 283 7.16 -3.89 -6.52
N VAL A 284 7.33 -4.96 -5.73
CA VAL A 284 8.23 -4.99 -4.57
C VAL A 284 9.66 -5.20 -5.07
N THR A 285 10.23 -4.18 -5.72
CA THR A 285 11.60 -4.33 -6.25
C THR A 285 12.63 -4.06 -5.15
N ALA A 286 13.42 -5.11 -4.88
CA ALA A 286 14.80 -4.95 -4.45
C ALA A 286 15.58 -4.31 -5.60
N GLU A 287 16.29 -3.23 -5.34
CA GLU A 287 17.29 -2.73 -6.30
C GLU A 287 18.45 -3.72 -6.28
N LEU A 288 18.48 -4.66 -7.25
CA LEU A 288 19.74 -5.34 -7.59
C LEU A 288 20.73 -4.23 -7.97
N ASP A 289 21.81 -4.08 -7.21
CA ASP A 289 22.93 -3.23 -7.60
C ASP A 289 23.38 -3.66 -9.01
N ASP A 290 23.46 -2.69 -9.93
CA ASP A 290 23.96 -2.90 -11.29
C ASP A 290 25.45 -3.35 -11.29
N GLU A 291 26.12 -3.35 -10.13
CA GLU A 291 27.49 -3.81 -9.92
C GLU A 291 27.69 -5.33 -9.83
N LEU A 292 26.62 -6.15 -9.81
CA LEU A 292 26.79 -7.60 -9.77
C LEU A 292 27.27 -8.14 -11.12
N ILE A 293 28.58 -8.32 -11.25
CA ILE A 293 29.24 -8.96 -12.40
C ILE A 293 28.87 -10.45 -12.41
N ALA A 294 28.37 -10.96 -13.54
CA ALA A 294 28.14 -12.39 -13.71
C ALA A 294 29.48 -13.10 -13.93
N GLU A 295 29.71 -14.20 -13.22
CA GLU A 295 30.91 -15.04 -13.41
C GLU A 295 30.86 -15.70 -14.81
N GLU A 296 31.99 -15.74 -15.53
CA GLU A 296 32.09 -16.32 -16.89
C GLU A 296 31.69 -17.81 -16.93
N ASP A 297 31.83 -18.54 -15.81
CA ASP A 297 31.49 -19.97 -15.66
C ASP A 297 30.01 -20.25 -15.29
N ALA A 298 29.14 -19.24 -15.29
CA ALA A 298 27.74 -19.43 -14.91
C ALA A 298 26.96 -20.32 -15.90
N PHE A 299 27.27 -20.25 -17.20
CA PHE A 299 26.55 -21.01 -18.23
C PHE A 299 26.82 -22.51 -18.17
N SER A 300 28.08 -22.92 -17.97
CA SER A 300 28.43 -24.32 -17.76
C SER A 300 27.77 -24.86 -16.49
N THR A 301 27.82 -24.10 -15.39
CA THR A 301 27.18 -24.46 -14.12
C THR A 301 25.65 -24.62 -14.24
N ILE A 302 24.98 -23.75 -15.01
CA ILE A 302 23.55 -23.87 -15.32
C ILE A 302 23.26 -25.14 -16.13
N SER A 303 24.13 -25.50 -17.09
CA SER A 303 23.99 -26.73 -17.87
C SER A 303 24.08 -27.97 -16.98
N HIS A 304 25.05 -28.01 -16.07
CA HIS A 304 25.20 -29.10 -15.09
C HIS A 304 23.96 -29.20 -14.20
N LEU A 305 23.42 -28.08 -13.70
CA LEU A 305 22.16 -28.09 -12.94
C LEU A 305 20.98 -28.69 -13.73
N LYS A 306 20.93 -28.54 -15.05
CA LYS A 306 19.79 -29.01 -15.86
C LYS A 306 19.87 -30.49 -16.24
N HIS A 307 21.07 -31.02 -16.42
CA HIS A 307 21.28 -32.31 -17.08
C HIS A 307 21.89 -33.37 -16.18
N ASP A 308 22.58 -32.97 -15.11
CA ASP A 308 23.26 -33.90 -14.21
C ASP A 308 22.36 -34.26 -13.02
N ASP A 309 22.46 -35.50 -12.55
CA ASP A 309 21.83 -35.94 -11.30
C ASP A 309 22.73 -35.57 -10.11
N LEU A 310 22.53 -34.37 -9.58
CA LEU A 310 23.38 -33.78 -8.55
C LEU A 310 22.86 -34.08 -7.14
N SER A 311 23.79 -34.30 -6.21
CA SER A 311 23.46 -34.34 -4.79
C SER A 311 22.96 -32.97 -4.31
N TRP A 312 22.13 -32.93 -3.25
CA TRP A 312 21.60 -31.65 -2.76
C TRP A 312 22.68 -30.62 -2.37
N PRO A 313 23.79 -30.99 -1.71
CA PRO A 313 24.91 -30.08 -1.48
C PRO A 313 25.51 -29.50 -2.77
N ASP A 314 25.63 -30.32 -3.82
CA ASP A 314 26.15 -29.87 -5.12
C ASP A 314 25.17 -28.91 -5.80
N VAL A 315 23.87 -29.20 -5.71
CA VAL A 315 22.81 -28.28 -6.15
C VAL A 315 22.94 -26.95 -5.43
N GLU A 316 23.05 -26.91 -4.10
CA GLU A 316 23.20 -25.66 -3.35
C GLU A 316 24.47 -24.88 -3.74
N SER A 317 25.58 -25.58 -3.95
CA SER A 317 26.85 -24.99 -4.38
C SER A 317 26.73 -24.34 -5.78
N ALA A 318 26.20 -25.10 -6.74
CA ALA A 318 25.93 -24.61 -8.09
C ALA A 318 24.86 -23.48 -8.08
N TRP A 319 23.88 -23.54 -7.18
CA TRP A 319 22.85 -22.51 -7.03
C TRP A 319 23.45 -21.18 -6.61
N LYS A 320 24.36 -21.19 -5.63
CA LYS A 320 25.08 -19.99 -5.17
C LYS A 320 25.84 -19.31 -6.32
N LYS A 321 26.61 -20.08 -7.10
CA LYS A 321 27.37 -19.58 -8.26
C LYS A 321 26.48 -18.97 -9.35
N THR A 322 25.28 -19.52 -9.54
CA THR A 322 24.35 -19.10 -10.60
C THR A 322 23.36 -18.02 -10.17
N SER A 323 23.38 -17.62 -8.89
CA SER A 323 22.44 -16.65 -8.27
C SER A 323 22.32 -15.33 -9.03
N VAL A 324 23.42 -14.73 -9.46
CA VAL A 324 23.39 -13.43 -10.15
C VAL A 324 22.64 -13.54 -11.48
N TYR A 325 22.96 -14.55 -12.28
CA TYR A 325 22.31 -14.78 -13.57
C TYR A 325 20.82 -15.05 -13.36
N ARG A 326 20.50 -15.97 -12.44
CA ARG A 326 19.11 -16.34 -12.13
C ARG A 326 18.31 -15.14 -11.62
N LEU A 327 18.81 -14.37 -10.66
CA LEU A 327 18.11 -13.21 -10.10
C LEU A 327 17.90 -12.11 -11.14
N LYS A 328 18.87 -11.88 -12.04
CA LYS A 328 18.68 -10.95 -13.17
C LYS A 328 17.59 -11.43 -14.13
N ALA A 329 17.56 -12.73 -14.45
CA ALA A 329 16.45 -13.32 -15.20
C ALA A 329 15.12 -13.17 -14.43
N LEU A 330 15.13 -13.44 -13.12
CA LEU A 330 13.98 -13.32 -12.21
C LEU A 330 13.40 -11.89 -12.12
N LYS A 331 14.24 -10.86 -12.31
CA LYS A 331 13.82 -9.46 -12.31
C LYS A 331 13.20 -9.01 -13.64
N ASN A 332 13.62 -9.60 -14.76
CA ASN A 332 13.28 -9.14 -16.11
C ASN A 332 12.02 -9.78 -16.71
N SER A 333 11.60 -10.96 -16.23
CA SER A 333 10.34 -11.60 -16.66
C SER A 333 9.17 -11.23 -15.75
N ASN A 334 7.97 -11.15 -16.33
CA ASN A 334 6.70 -11.11 -15.58
C ASN A 334 6.27 -12.55 -15.23
N PHE A 335 7.04 -13.21 -14.36
CA PHE A 335 7.02 -14.67 -14.20
C PHE A 335 5.63 -15.32 -14.16
N SER A 336 5.49 -16.38 -14.93
CA SER A 336 4.48 -17.42 -14.77
C SER A 336 5.11 -18.67 -14.14
N TYR A 337 4.34 -19.42 -13.35
CA TYR A 337 4.72 -20.73 -12.80
C TYR A 337 5.49 -21.60 -13.79
N THR A 338 4.97 -21.65 -15.00
CA THR A 338 5.44 -22.49 -16.10
C THR A 338 6.87 -22.16 -16.49
N GLU A 339 7.30 -20.90 -16.33
CA GLU A 339 8.68 -20.48 -16.58
C GLU A 339 9.62 -20.91 -15.44
N ILE A 340 9.14 -20.90 -14.19
CA ILE A 340 9.89 -21.41 -13.03
C ILE A 340 10.09 -22.91 -13.16
N GLN A 341 9.05 -23.67 -13.48
CA GLN A 341 9.13 -25.12 -13.64
C GLN A 341 10.07 -25.54 -14.77
N THR A 342 10.09 -24.81 -15.88
CA THR A 342 10.91 -25.17 -17.05
C THR A 342 12.36 -24.77 -16.88
N THR A 343 12.64 -23.61 -16.30
CA THR A 343 14.02 -23.07 -16.22
C THR A 343 14.69 -23.38 -14.88
N TRP A 344 13.93 -23.36 -13.79
CA TRP A 344 14.43 -23.43 -12.41
C TRP A 344 13.67 -24.49 -11.60
N VAL A 345 13.52 -25.70 -12.18
CA VAL A 345 12.77 -26.82 -11.60
C VAL A 345 13.17 -27.18 -10.18
N HIS A 346 14.41 -26.87 -9.77
CA HIS A 346 14.93 -27.11 -8.43
C HIS A 346 14.11 -26.44 -7.33
N TYR A 347 13.46 -25.31 -7.64
CA TYR A 347 12.51 -24.70 -6.69
C TYR A 347 11.33 -25.62 -6.37
N THR A 348 10.88 -26.48 -7.29
CA THR A 348 9.73 -27.36 -7.04
C THR A 348 10.07 -28.54 -6.12
N LYS A 349 11.34 -28.77 -5.82
CA LYS A 349 11.79 -29.87 -4.97
C LYS A 349 11.41 -29.63 -3.50
N PRO A 350 11.26 -30.68 -2.67
CA PRO A 350 10.89 -30.52 -1.26
C PRO A 350 11.81 -29.57 -0.46
N LEU A 351 13.10 -29.53 -0.80
CA LEU A 351 14.10 -28.63 -0.20
C LEU A 351 14.29 -27.31 -0.95
N GLY A 352 13.49 -27.03 -1.99
CA GLY A 352 13.57 -25.83 -2.82
C GLY A 352 13.47 -24.52 -2.03
N TYR A 353 12.85 -24.53 -0.85
CA TYR A 353 12.85 -23.37 0.06
C TYR A 353 14.26 -22.95 0.52
N LYS A 354 15.24 -23.87 0.58
CA LYS A 354 16.64 -23.51 0.88
C LYS A 354 17.29 -22.73 -0.25
N LEU A 355 16.87 -23.01 -1.49
CA LEU A 355 17.31 -22.26 -2.67
C LEU A 355 16.72 -20.84 -2.65
N ILE A 356 15.50 -20.68 -2.12
CA ILE A 356 14.88 -19.37 -1.88
C ILE A 356 15.70 -18.59 -0.85
N ASP A 357 16.20 -19.23 0.22
CA ASP A 357 17.09 -18.55 1.18
C ASP A 357 18.38 -18.05 0.53
N ILE A 358 19.01 -18.88 -0.31
CA ILE A 358 20.25 -18.51 -1.01
C ILE A 358 20.02 -17.27 -1.88
N ASP A 359 18.97 -17.28 -2.69
CA ASP A 359 18.66 -16.18 -3.60
C ASP A 359 18.21 -14.93 -2.83
N PHE A 360 17.45 -15.08 -1.75
CA PHE A 360 17.07 -13.95 -0.89
C PHE A 360 18.29 -13.32 -0.19
N GLN A 361 19.21 -14.12 0.34
CA GLN A 361 20.45 -13.62 0.95
C GLN A 361 21.30 -12.86 -0.06
N ARG A 362 21.27 -13.28 -1.33
CA ARG A 362 21.95 -12.57 -2.43
C ARG A 362 21.28 -11.24 -2.76
N LEU A 363 19.95 -11.15 -2.68
CA LEU A 363 19.19 -9.90 -2.85
C LEU A 363 19.41 -8.92 -1.69
N TYR A 364 19.50 -9.42 -0.46
CA TYR A 364 19.57 -8.58 0.74
C TYR A 364 20.66 -9.09 1.70
N GLN A 365 21.91 -8.72 1.42
CA GLN A 365 23.06 -9.17 2.20
C GLN A 365 22.99 -8.72 3.68
N ASN A 366 22.33 -7.59 3.94
CA ASN A 366 22.19 -6.99 5.27
C ASN A 366 20.81 -7.25 5.90
N ALA A 367 19.99 -8.14 5.33
CA ALA A 367 18.72 -8.50 5.95
C ALA A 367 18.95 -9.15 7.31
N LYS A 368 18.12 -8.77 8.28
CA LYS A 368 18.12 -9.41 9.60
C LYS A 368 17.54 -10.82 9.53
N ASP A 369 18.00 -11.68 10.43
CA ASP A 369 17.42 -13.00 10.62
C ASP A 369 16.08 -12.90 11.39
N MET A 370 14.97 -13.22 10.72
CA MET A 370 13.63 -13.10 11.29
C MET A 370 13.45 -13.95 12.54
N LEU A 371 14.03 -15.16 12.57
CA LEU A 371 13.83 -16.09 13.68
C LEU A 371 14.39 -15.51 14.98
N SER A 372 15.64 -15.08 14.98
CA SER A 372 16.26 -14.45 16.15
C SER A 372 15.60 -13.13 16.54
N VAL A 373 15.19 -12.29 15.59
CA VAL A 373 14.46 -11.05 15.91
C VAL A 373 13.11 -11.37 16.55
N PHE A 374 12.39 -12.37 16.06
CA PHE A 374 11.11 -12.79 16.62
C PHE A 374 11.26 -13.32 18.05
N ASP A 375 12.23 -14.20 18.31
CA ASP A 375 12.46 -14.77 19.64
C ASP A 375 12.68 -13.67 20.68
N ASN A 376 13.45 -12.65 20.32
CA ASN A 376 13.76 -11.50 21.19
C ASN A 376 12.60 -10.52 21.38
N THR A 377 11.60 -10.50 20.48
CA THR A 377 10.56 -9.46 20.44
C THR A 377 9.15 -9.99 20.68
N SER A 378 8.95 -11.31 20.60
CA SER A 378 7.64 -11.99 20.71
C SER A 378 6.87 -11.62 21.97
N THR A 379 7.54 -11.58 23.12
CA THR A 379 6.90 -11.23 24.41
C THR A 379 6.36 -9.80 24.41
N LYS A 380 7.15 -8.84 23.91
CA LYS A 380 6.75 -7.44 23.80
C LYS A 380 5.64 -7.27 22.76
N LEU A 381 5.67 -8.03 21.66
CA LEU A 381 4.61 -8.06 20.67
C LEU A 381 3.29 -8.57 21.26
N VAL A 382 3.31 -9.64 22.06
CA VAL A 382 2.10 -10.14 22.76
C VAL A 382 1.50 -9.09 23.68
N GLN A 383 2.33 -8.34 24.43
CA GLN A 383 1.87 -7.25 25.29
C GLN A 383 1.13 -6.18 24.46
N ILE A 384 1.74 -5.71 23.37
CA ILE A 384 1.14 -4.71 22.48
C ILE A 384 -0.17 -5.22 21.86
N LEU A 385 -0.20 -6.48 21.42
CA LEU A 385 -1.41 -7.11 20.86
C LEU A 385 -2.53 -7.15 21.91
N ASN A 386 -2.23 -7.54 23.14
CA ASN A 386 -3.20 -7.61 24.23
C ASN A 386 -3.81 -6.25 24.58
N GLU A 387 -3.02 -5.18 24.49
CA GLU A 387 -3.48 -3.81 24.76
C GLU A 387 -4.30 -3.21 23.61
N ARG A 388 -3.93 -3.48 22.35
CA ARG A 388 -4.48 -2.79 21.18
C ARG A 388 -5.63 -3.52 20.51
N VAL A 389 -5.64 -4.85 20.54
CA VAL A 389 -6.64 -5.65 19.82
C VAL A 389 -7.96 -5.67 20.58
N LYS A 390 -9.02 -5.19 19.93
CA LYS A 390 -10.37 -5.13 20.50
C LYS A 390 -11.33 -6.17 19.91
N ASP A 391 -10.94 -6.79 18.80
CA ASP A 391 -11.74 -7.81 18.11
C ASP A 391 -12.03 -9.01 19.06
N PRO A 392 -13.30 -9.38 19.29
CA PRO A 392 -13.66 -10.41 20.26
C PRO A 392 -13.02 -11.77 19.98
N THR A 393 -12.95 -12.18 18.71
CA THR A 393 -12.37 -13.47 18.31
C THR A 393 -10.88 -13.48 18.58
N SER A 394 -10.17 -12.42 18.18
CA SER A 394 -8.74 -12.27 18.38
C SER A 394 -8.37 -12.15 19.86
N ARG A 395 -9.19 -11.49 20.68
CA ARG A 395 -8.98 -11.42 22.14
C ARG A 395 -9.09 -12.79 22.81
N LYS A 396 -10.01 -13.64 22.37
CA LYS A 396 -10.11 -15.03 22.87
C LYS A 396 -8.84 -15.82 22.54
N LEU A 397 -8.31 -15.66 21.33
CA LEU A 397 -7.06 -16.31 20.93
C LEU A 397 -5.85 -15.83 21.76
N ILE A 398 -5.70 -14.51 21.95
CA ILE A 398 -4.65 -13.95 22.82
C ILE A 398 -4.78 -14.50 24.25
N ALA A 399 -5.99 -14.48 24.83
CA ALA A 399 -6.23 -15.00 26.16
C ALA A 399 -5.80 -16.47 26.28
N SER A 400 -6.14 -17.30 25.29
CA SER A 400 -5.76 -18.72 25.31
C SER A 400 -4.25 -18.95 25.32
N ILE A 401 -3.44 -18.11 24.65
CA ILE A 401 -1.99 -18.26 24.66
C ILE A 401 -1.33 -17.63 25.91
N ILE A 402 -2.01 -16.72 26.59
CA ILE A 402 -1.55 -16.16 27.87
C ILE A 402 -1.85 -17.14 29.01
N GLU A 403 -3.04 -17.74 29.02
CA GLU A 403 -3.49 -18.66 30.07
C GLU A 403 -2.84 -20.05 29.94
N ASN A 404 -2.55 -20.51 28.72
CA ASN A 404 -2.00 -21.85 28.50
C ASN A 404 -0.46 -21.83 28.35
N SER A 405 0.24 -22.00 29.47
CA SER A 405 1.70 -22.12 29.53
C SER A 405 2.26 -23.38 28.87
N ASN A 406 1.43 -24.43 28.68
CA ASN A 406 1.85 -25.71 28.11
C ASN A 406 1.62 -25.81 26.59
N SER A 407 1.16 -24.74 25.95
CA SER A 407 0.93 -24.71 24.51
C SER A 407 2.25 -24.81 23.73
N SER A 408 2.23 -25.56 22.61
CA SER A 408 3.41 -25.69 21.76
C SER A 408 3.87 -24.34 21.22
N GLU A 409 5.16 -24.22 20.89
CA GLU A 409 5.69 -22.99 20.32
C GLU A 409 4.96 -22.60 19.01
N ASN A 410 4.66 -23.58 18.16
CA ASN A 410 3.88 -23.36 16.95
C ASN A 410 2.46 -22.87 17.23
N SER A 411 1.79 -23.43 18.23
CA SER A 411 0.47 -22.98 18.68
C SER A 411 0.49 -21.50 19.05
N ARG A 412 1.45 -21.12 19.91
CA ARG A 412 1.61 -19.73 20.38
C ARG A 412 1.93 -18.78 19.23
N ASN A 413 2.93 -19.12 18.43
CA ASN A 413 3.43 -18.25 17.37
C ASN A 413 2.41 -18.10 16.24
N SER A 414 1.66 -19.16 15.90
CA SER A 414 0.60 -19.10 14.89
C SER A 414 -0.49 -18.10 15.29
N VAL A 415 -0.91 -18.12 16.55
CA VAL A 415 -1.87 -17.16 17.09
C VAL A 415 -1.33 -15.73 17.06
N ILE A 416 -0.07 -15.50 17.45
CA ILE A 416 0.56 -14.17 17.43
C ILE A 416 0.45 -13.53 16.04
N PHE A 417 0.87 -14.25 15.00
CA PHE A 417 0.83 -13.75 13.63
C PHE A 417 -0.62 -13.65 13.09
N TYR A 418 -1.51 -14.56 13.46
CA TYR A 418 -2.91 -14.51 13.04
C TYR A 418 -3.66 -13.30 13.62
N VAL A 419 -3.38 -12.95 14.88
CA VAL A 419 -3.99 -11.82 15.58
C VAL A 419 -3.37 -10.49 15.15
N LEU A 420 -2.17 -10.49 14.58
CA LEU A 420 -1.55 -9.31 13.99
C LEU A 420 -2.47 -8.63 12.96
N HIS A 421 -3.29 -9.40 12.24
CA HIS A 421 -4.29 -8.89 11.29
C HIS A 421 -5.41 -8.06 11.95
N ALA A 422 -5.71 -8.29 13.23
CA ALA A 422 -6.68 -7.51 13.99
C ALA A 422 -6.08 -6.20 14.55
N MET A 423 -4.76 -6.13 14.69
CA MET A 423 -4.04 -4.90 15.01
C MET A 423 -3.81 -4.06 13.74
N LEU A 424 -3.35 -4.69 12.65
CA LEU A 424 -3.08 -4.08 11.35
C LEU A 424 -4.28 -4.28 10.41
N VAL A 425 -5.43 -3.76 10.82
CA VAL A 425 -6.70 -3.92 10.08
C VAL A 425 -6.56 -3.40 8.64
N PRO A 426 -7.05 -4.16 7.63
CA PRO A 426 -6.91 -3.73 6.24
C PRO A 426 -7.59 -2.38 5.98
N THR A 427 -6.78 -1.38 5.60
CA THR A 427 -7.30 -0.05 5.25
C THR A 427 -7.46 0.16 3.74
N SER A 428 -6.90 -0.75 2.95
CA SER A 428 -6.95 -0.74 1.49
C SER A 428 -8.38 -0.89 0.96
N LYS A 429 -8.66 -0.19 -0.14
CA LYS A 429 -9.95 -0.25 -0.84
C LYS A 429 -9.72 -0.47 -2.33
N THR A 430 -10.51 -1.33 -2.93
CA THR A 430 -10.57 -1.50 -4.39
C THR A 430 -11.93 -1.05 -4.88
N SER A 431 -12.00 -0.51 -6.10
CA SER A 431 -13.27 -0.15 -6.71
C SER A 431 -13.48 -0.98 -7.96
N TYR A 432 -14.68 -1.49 -8.14
CA TYR A 432 -15.13 -2.13 -9.36
C TYR A 432 -16.40 -1.43 -9.86
N ILE A 433 -16.73 -1.67 -11.10
CA ILE A 433 -18.00 -1.23 -11.69
C ILE A 433 -18.88 -2.46 -11.72
N ASP A 434 -20.06 -2.39 -11.09
CA ASP A 434 -21.02 -3.48 -11.13
C ASP A 434 -21.69 -3.61 -12.52
N SER A 435 -22.51 -4.63 -12.68
CA SER A 435 -23.27 -4.88 -13.90
C SER A 435 -24.21 -3.73 -14.29
N GLU A 436 -24.54 -2.83 -13.35
CA GLU A 436 -25.39 -1.66 -13.54
C GLU A 436 -24.59 -0.39 -13.84
N GLY A 437 -23.26 -0.49 -13.99
CA GLY A 437 -22.39 0.65 -14.29
C GLY A 437 -22.06 1.52 -13.05
N LYS A 438 -22.48 1.11 -11.85
CA LYS A 438 -22.25 1.85 -10.62
C LYS A 438 -20.91 1.47 -10.00
N ARG A 439 -20.17 2.50 -9.57
CA ARG A 439 -18.87 2.34 -8.92
C ARG A 439 -19.05 1.84 -7.50
N CYS A 440 -18.76 0.57 -7.29
CA CYS A 440 -18.72 -0.06 -5.98
C CYS A 440 -17.31 0.00 -5.37
N VAL A 441 -17.22 0.03 -4.04
CA VAL A 441 -15.95 0.04 -3.30
C VAL A 441 -15.93 -1.13 -2.33
N ILE A 442 -14.97 -2.03 -2.53
CA ILE A 442 -14.69 -3.14 -1.64
C ILE A 442 -13.81 -2.65 -0.51
N LYS A 443 -14.22 -2.97 0.72
CA LYS A 443 -13.42 -2.87 1.94
C LYS A 443 -13.10 -4.28 2.40
N TYR A 444 -11.87 -4.50 2.82
CA TYR A 444 -11.45 -5.79 3.33
C TYR A 444 -11.61 -5.83 4.85
N SER A 445 -12.10 -6.96 5.34
CA SER A 445 -12.25 -7.28 6.75
C SER A 445 -10.97 -7.91 7.31
N ILE A 446 -10.91 -8.07 8.64
CA ILE A 446 -9.83 -8.83 9.31
C ILE A 446 -9.77 -10.26 8.75
N SER A 447 -10.93 -10.88 8.54
CA SER A 447 -11.05 -12.23 7.96
C SER A 447 -10.48 -12.29 6.54
N ASP A 448 -10.77 -11.30 5.69
CA ASP A 448 -10.19 -11.24 4.33
C ASP A 448 -8.66 -11.14 4.37
N SER A 449 -8.12 -10.40 5.34
CA SER A 449 -6.69 -10.31 5.58
C SER A 449 -6.10 -11.67 5.94
N GLN A 450 -6.70 -12.35 6.92
CA GLN A 450 -6.28 -13.66 7.41
C GLN A 450 -6.33 -14.70 6.29
N GLN A 451 -7.42 -14.75 5.52
CA GLN A 451 -7.60 -15.71 4.41
C GLN A 451 -6.69 -15.46 3.20
N SER A 452 -6.12 -14.26 3.09
CA SER A 452 -5.08 -13.95 2.09
C SER A 452 -3.67 -14.33 2.56
N TYR A 453 -3.49 -14.53 3.87
CA TYR A 453 -2.22 -14.81 4.52
C TYR A 453 -2.04 -16.31 4.81
N VAL A 454 -3.10 -16.95 5.30
CA VAL A 454 -3.11 -18.37 5.66
C VAL A 454 -4.42 -19.04 5.26
N LEU A 455 -4.31 -20.26 4.73
CA LEU A 455 -5.43 -21.18 4.53
C LEU A 455 -5.38 -22.25 5.60
N ILE A 456 -6.50 -22.46 6.29
CA ILE A 456 -6.60 -23.38 7.41
C ILE A 456 -7.76 -24.33 7.13
N ALA A 457 -7.52 -25.63 7.31
CA ALA A 457 -8.55 -26.64 7.25
C ALA A 457 -8.23 -27.77 8.23
N GLN A 458 -9.24 -28.50 8.70
CA GLN A 458 -9.04 -29.53 9.72
C GLN A 458 -8.25 -30.72 9.16
N THR A 459 -8.44 -31.02 7.87
CA THR A 459 -7.79 -32.14 7.19
C THR A 459 -7.06 -31.68 5.92
N ALA A 460 -6.08 -32.48 5.47
CA ALA A 460 -5.39 -32.21 4.21
C ALA A 460 -6.33 -32.24 3.00
N ALA A 461 -7.34 -33.11 3.00
CA ALA A 461 -8.33 -33.19 1.91
C ALA A 461 -9.18 -31.91 1.79
N GLU A 462 -9.65 -31.37 2.91
CA GLU A 462 -10.35 -30.09 2.94
C GLU A 462 -9.48 -28.94 2.46
N LEU A 463 -8.20 -28.94 2.84
CA LEU A 463 -7.23 -27.93 2.41
C LEU A 463 -7.02 -27.95 0.88
N GLU A 464 -6.91 -29.14 0.28
CA GLU A 464 -6.85 -29.28 -1.19
C GLU A 464 -8.14 -28.81 -1.87
N ALA A 465 -9.30 -29.14 -1.31
CA ALA A 465 -10.58 -28.68 -1.83
C ALA A 465 -10.66 -27.14 -1.81
N LEU A 466 -10.18 -26.51 -0.73
CA LEU A 466 -10.11 -25.06 -0.59
C LEU A 466 -9.17 -24.45 -1.64
N LEU A 467 -7.98 -25.02 -1.85
CA LEU A 467 -7.05 -24.59 -2.90
C LEU A 467 -7.65 -24.70 -4.30
N ASN A 468 -8.31 -25.82 -4.61
CA ASN A 468 -8.93 -26.03 -5.91
C ASN A 468 -10.07 -25.05 -6.17
N SER A 469 -10.92 -24.78 -5.16
CA SER A 469 -11.99 -23.79 -5.28
C SER A 469 -11.45 -22.38 -5.60
N LYS A 470 -10.31 -22.00 -5.01
CA LYS A 470 -9.67 -20.71 -5.28
C LYS A 470 -9.06 -20.63 -6.69
N LYS A 471 -8.55 -21.73 -7.24
CA LYS A 471 -8.02 -21.80 -8.61
C LYS A 471 -9.13 -21.70 -9.67
N VAL A 472 -10.27 -22.35 -9.44
CA VAL A 472 -11.43 -22.32 -10.36
C VAL A 472 -11.98 -20.91 -10.54
N ASN A 473 -11.85 -20.05 -9.51
CA ASN A 473 -12.24 -18.64 -9.59
C ASN A 473 -11.30 -17.76 -10.44
N GLY A 474 -10.37 -18.35 -11.18
CA GLY A 474 -9.51 -17.67 -12.17
C GLY A 474 -8.41 -16.79 -11.59
N ASN A 475 -8.20 -16.81 -10.27
CA ASN A 475 -7.19 -16.00 -9.61
C ASN A 475 -5.96 -16.84 -9.29
N SER A 476 -4.78 -16.37 -9.66
CA SER A 476 -3.52 -16.92 -9.15
C SER A 476 -3.49 -16.74 -7.63
N ILE A 477 -3.24 -17.84 -6.92
CA ILE A 477 -3.12 -17.82 -5.47
C ILE A 477 -1.73 -17.26 -5.15
N GLN A 478 -1.71 -16.08 -4.54
CA GLN A 478 -0.49 -15.45 -4.03
C GLN A 478 0.18 -16.35 -2.98
N PRO A 479 1.51 -16.22 -2.77
CA PRO A 479 2.21 -16.94 -1.72
C PRO A 479 1.47 -16.83 -0.38
N CYS A 480 1.21 -17.97 0.25
CA CYS A 480 0.49 -18.01 1.53
C CYS A 480 0.90 -19.22 2.37
N LEU A 481 0.52 -19.19 3.64
CA LEU A 481 0.68 -20.32 4.54
C LEU A 481 -0.47 -21.30 4.36
N LEU A 482 -0.20 -22.59 4.54
CA LEU A 482 -1.22 -23.61 4.69
C LEU A 482 -1.06 -24.31 6.04
N ILE A 483 -2.17 -24.46 6.76
CA ILE A 483 -2.23 -25.15 8.03
C ILE A 483 -3.28 -26.26 7.96
N VAL A 484 -2.87 -27.47 8.33
CA VAL A 484 -3.80 -28.56 8.65
C VAL A 484 -4.00 -28.58 10.18
N GLY A 485 -5.24 -28.68 10.63
CA GLY A 485 -5.64 -28.52 12.02
C GLY A 485 -6.29 -27.15 12.27
N THR A 486 -5.97 -26.52 13.39
CA THR A 486 -6.47 -25.18 13.72
C THR A 486 -5.33 -24.19 13.90
N ILE A 487 -5.64 -22.89 13.95
CA ILE A 487 -4.59 -21.88 14.20
C ILE A 487 -3.94 -22.04 15.58
N SER A 488 -4.70 -22.52 16.57
CA SER A 488 -4.21 -22.75 17.92
C SER A 488 -3.51 -24.10 18.06
N GLU A 489 -3.82 -25.06 17.19
CA GLU A 489 -3.28 -26.42 17.20
C GLU A 489 -2.93 -26.84 15.77
N PRO A 490 -1.85 -26.29 15.19
CA PRO A 490 -1.41 -26.65 13.85
C PRO A 490 -0.77 -28.04 13.86
N SER A 491 -1.36 -28.99 13.14
CA SER A 491 -0.83 -30.34 12.96
C SER A 491 0.19 -30.44 11.83
N GLN A 492 0.00 -29.64 10.78
CA GLN A 492 0.94 -29.54 9.67
C GLN A 492 1.03 -28.09 9.20
N ILE A 493 2.26 -27.63 8.95
CA ILE A 493 2.55 -26.28 8.48
C ILE A 493 3.26 -26.39 7.14
N MET A 494 2.75 -25.65 6.15
CA MET A 494 3.32 -25.60 4.81
C MET A 494 3.32 -24.17 4.28
N VAL A 495 4.21 -23.91 3.32
CA VAL A 495 4.18 -22.70 2.50
C VAL A 495 3.74 -23.07 1.10
N TYR A 496 2.74 -22.36 0.59
CA TYR A 496 2.23 -22.55 -0.76
C TYR A 496 2.68 -21.41 -1.66
N PHE A 497 3.21 -21.77 -2.82
CA PHE A 497 3.41 -20.84 -3.92
C PHE A 497 3.22 -21.59 -5.22
N ASP A 498 2.20 -21.19 -5.97
CA ASP A 498 2.04 -21.61 -7.37
C ASP A 498 2.09 -23.13 -7.57
N ASN A 499 1.28 -23.89 -6.84
CA ASN A 499 1.27 -25.37 -6.79
C ASN A 499 2.45 -26.05 -6.10
N ILE A 500 3.49 -25.29 -5.70
CA ILE A 500 4.57 -25.80 -4.86
C ILE A 500 4.12 -25.74 -3.39
N LYS A 501 4.43 -26.79 -2.63
CA LYS A 501 4.17 -26.88 -1.19
C LYS A 501 5.44 -27.26 -0.47
N TYR A 502 5.96 -26.37 0.37
CA TYR A 502 7.09 -26.66 1.25
C TYR A 502 6.59 -27.00 2.63
N LYS A 503 6.78 -28.25 3.08
CA LYS A 503 6.47 -28.66 4.45
C LYS A 503 7.59 -28.20 5.38
N VAL A 504 7.21 -27.54 6.48
CA VAL A 504 8.13 -27.04 7.49
C VAL A 504 7.61 -27.31 8.90
N PHE A 505 8.51 -27.30 9.88
CA PHE A 505 8.17 -27.63 11.27
C PHE A 505 7.85 -26.42 12.13
N SER A 506 8.24 -25.22 11.73
CA SER A 506 8.03 -23.99 12.49
C SER A 506 7.17 -23.01 11.71
N ILE A 507 6.16 -22.42 12.37
CA ILE A 507 5.33 -21.38 11.76
C ILE A 507 6.15 -20.11 11.45
N VAL A 508 7.09 -19.74 12.32
CA VAL A 508 7.97 -18.58 12.11
C VAL A 508 8.82 -18.80 10.86
N ARG A 509 9.33 -20.03 10.69
CA ARG A 509 10.07 -20.44 9.49
C ARG A 509 9.20 -20.43 8.24
N ALA A 510 7.94 -20.85 8.34
CA ALA A 510 7.00 -20.80 7.23
C ALA A 510 6.76 -19.36 6.75
N ILE A 511 6.62 -18.42 7.70
CA ILE A 511 6.43 -17.00 7.41
C ILE A 511 7.68 -16.39 6.77
N ASP A 512 8.86 -16.71 7.29
CA ASP A 512 10.14 -16.30 6.72
C ASP A 512 10.26 -16.75 5.25
N ILE A 513 10.02 -18.04 4.96
CA ILE A 513 10.07 -18.56 3.59
C ILE A 513 9.01 -17.87 2.71
N CYS A 514 7.77 -17.75 3.19
CA CYS A 514 6.69 -17.11 2.45
C CYS A 514 7.01 -15.67 2.10
N PHE A 515 7.58 -14.92 3.05
CA PHE A 515 8.06 -13.56 2.82
C PHE A 515 9.17 -13.50 1.77
N LYS A 516 10.16 -14.39 1.86
CA LYS A 516 11.27 -14.46 0.89
C LYS A 516 10.81 -14.77 -0.52
N ILE A 517 9.78 -15.61 -0.68
CA ILE A 517 9.15 -15.90 -1.99
C ILE A 517 8.66 -14.61 -2.66
N PHE A 518 7.99 -13.70 -1.93
CA PHE A 518 7.54 -12.44 -2.51
C PHE A 518 8.70 -11.64 -3.10
N HIS A 519 9.84 -11.63 -2.43
CA HIS A 519 11.01 -10.86 -2.88
C HIS A 519 11.80 -11.56 -3.98
N VAL A 520 12.08 -12.86 -3.86
CA VAL A 520 12.85 -13.63 -4.86
C VAL A 520 12.14 -13.65 -6.20
N PHE A 521 10.81 -13.78 -6.20
CA PHE A 521 10.00 -13.82 -7.41
C PHE A 521 9.35 -12.47 -7.77
N ASN A 522 9.73 -11.38 -7.07
CA ASN A 522 9.28 -10.01 -7.36
C ASN A 522 7.74 -9.86 -7.44
N LEU A 523 7.04 -10.46 -6.47
CA LEU A 523 5.58 -10.50 -6.39
C LEU A 523 5.04 -9.35 -5.54
N GLU A 524 3.83 -8.89 -5.85
CA GLU A 524 3.14 -7.92 -4.99
C GLU A 524 2.51 -8.62 -3.78
N TYR A 525 2.58 -7.99 -2.60
CA TYR A 525 1.84 -8.48 -1.44
C TYR A 525 0.32 -8.43 -1.69
N PRO A 526 -0.45 -9.41 -1.18
CA PRO A 526 -1.90 -9.37 -1.24
C PRO A 526 -2.42 -8.07 -0.61
N ILE A 527 -3.29 -7.36 -1.33
CA ILE A 527 -3.81 -6.06 -0.88
C ILE A 527 -4.59 -6.16 0.46
N GLN A 528 -5.14 -7.34 0.75
CA GLN A 528 -5.88 -7.66 1.96
C GLN A 528 -4.97 -7.78 3.19
N SER A 529 -3.75 -8.29 3.04
CA SER A 529 -2.75 -8.46 4.13
C SER A 529 -1.53 -7.57 3.98
N LEU A 530 -1.60 -6.56 3.10
CA LEU A 530 -0.48 -5.67 2.77
C LEU A 530 0.21 -5.08 4.00
N ASP A 531 -0.57 -4.54 4.94
CA ASP A 531 -0.01 -3.86 6.12
C ASP A 531 0.74 -4.85 7.04
N VAL A 532 0.30 -6.12 7.10
CA VAL A 532 0.98 -7.21 7.83
C VAL A 532 2.31 -7.56 7.16
N TRP A 533 2.33 -7.71 5.84
CA TRP A 533 3.58 -7.99 5.12
C TRP A 533 4.55 -6.81 5.16
N LEU A 534 4.07 -5.57 5.10
CA LEU A 534 4.89 -4.37 5.29
C LEU A 534 5.48 -4.29 6.70
N PHE A 535 4.74 -4.70 7.72
CA PHE A 535 5.27 -4.83 9.07
C PHE A 535 6.39 -5.87 9.13
N ILE A 536 6.19 -7.06 8.54
CA ILE A 536 7.21 -8.11 8.50
C ILE A 536 8.48 -7.61 7.78
N GLN A 537 8.31 -7.00 6.60
CA GLN A 537 9.40 -6.44 5.79
C GLN A 537 10.28 -5.46 6.58
N LYS A 538 9.64 -4.48 7.21
CA LYS A 538 10.35 -3.38 7.87
C LYS A 538 10.88 -3.77 9.26
N PHE A 539 10.13 -4.56 10.01
CA PHE A 539 10.49 -4.91 11.38
C PHE A 539 11.48 -6.06 11.45
N TYR A 540 11.14 -7.20 10.85
CA TYR A 540 11.93 -8.43 10.98
C TYR A 540 13.11 -8.46 10.03
N PHE A 541 13.00 -7.92 8.82
CA PHE A 541 14.07 -7.95 7.83
C PHE A 541 14.81 -6.62 7.66
N ASN A 542 14.29 -5.52 8.21
CA ASN A 542 14.82 -4.17 8.04
C ASN A 542 14.96 -3.73 6.56
N ILE A 543 14.00 -4.16 5.73
CA ILE A 543 13.95 -3.83 4.30
C ILE A 543 13.01 -2.64 4.10
N VAL A 544 13.48 -1.62 3.39
CA VAL A 544 12.69 -0.46 2.97
C VAL A 544 12.79 -0.34 1.46
N SER A 545 11.64 -0.17 0.80
CA SER A 545 11.57 0.03 -0.64
C SER A 545 10.93 1.38 -0.97
N LYS A 546 11.36 1.99 -2.08
CA LYS A 546 10.73 3.23 -2.60
C LYS A 546 9.26 3.04 -3.00
N TYR A 547 8.84 1.79 -3.22
CA TYR A 547 7.46 1.43 -3.56
C TYR A 547 6.59 1.17 -2.32
N ASP A 548 7.17 1.22 -1.11
CA ASP A 548 6.44 0.98 0.13
C ASP A 548 5.31 2.00 0.29
N LYS A 549 4.07 1.52 0.42
CA LYS A 549 2.94 2.39 0.73
C LYS A 549 3.11 2.90 2.17
N PRO A 550 2.99 4.22 2.42
CA PRO A 550 3.14 4.73 3.77
C PRO A 550 2.00 4.22 4.64
N CYS A 551 2.36 3.62 5.76
CA CYS A 551 1.45 3.10 6.76
C CYS A 551 1.88 3.62 8.14
N PRO A 552 1.31 4.75 8.62
CA PRO A 552 1.66 5.34 9.91
C PRO A 552 1.53 4.37 11.09
N LEU A 553 0.53 3.47 11.03
CA LEU A 553 0.32 2.48 12.08
C LEU A 553 1.49 1.47 12.14
N VAL A 554 1.94 0.96 10.99
CA VAL A 554 3.09 0.04 10.94
C VAL A 554 4.33 0.71 11.54
N ASN A 555 4.62 1.94 11.15
CA ASN A 555 5.79 2.67 11.67
C ASN A 555 5.67 2.96 13.18
N GLN A 556 4.46 3.29 13.66
CA GLN A 556 4.18 3.47 15.09
C GLN A 556 4.46 2.19 15.88
N ILE A 557 3.96 1.04 15.42
CA ILE A 557 4.17 -0.25 16.10
C ILE A 557 5.65 -0.65 16.09
N ILE A 558 6.35 -0.45 14.97
CA ILE A 558 7.80 -0.71 14.88
C ILE A 558 8.57 0.12 15.92
N SER A 559 8.19 1.40 16.10
CA SER A 559 8.80 2.26 17.11
C SER A 559 8.52 1.81 18.54
N GLU A 560 7.34 1.24 18.79
CA GLU A 560 6.98 0.72 20.11
C GLU A 560 7.68 -0.60 20.42
N LEU A 561 8.01 -1.41 19.41
CA LEU A 561 8.71 -2.68 19.57
C LEU A 561 10.23 -2.52 19.76
N LYS A 562 10.83 -1.52 19.13
CA LYS A 562 12.21 -1.09 19.44
C LYS A 562 12.30 -0.59 20.87
#